data_AF-A0A8X6KNR6-F1
#
_entry.id   AF-A0A8X6KNR6-F1
#
_cell.length_a   1.000
_cell.length_b   1.000
_cell.length_c   1.000
_cell.angle_alpha   90.00
_cell.angle_beta   90.00
_cell.angle_gamma   90.00
#
_symmetry.space_group_name_H-M   'P 1'
#
loop_
_entity.id
_entity.type
_entity.pdbx_description
1 polymer ?
#
loop_
_entity_poly.entity_id
_entity_poly.type
_entity_poly.pdbx_seq_one_letter_code
_entity_poly.pdbx_strand_id
1 'polypeptide(L)'
;MANIEALKKSRKNERAAFTKASNRVEELIALEDVDICELEAELNVFKGKVDRLENTHSNILELLPEKDYDAEFEIVEDFRDKAIRIETKSRRIINGQQNLSNVLNSTNDVSVAMNSVRNVVNDKK
;
A
#
# COMPACT_ATOMS: atom_id res chain seq x y z
N MET A 1 -8.33 -30.28 -12.94
CA MET A 1 -6.93 -30.05 -12.53
C MET A 1 -6.45 -28.79 -13.22
N ALA A 2 -5.80 -27.89 -12.48
CA ALA A 2 -5.19 -26.71 -13.10
C ALA A 2 -4.05 -27.14 -14.02
N ASN A 3 -4.01 -26.58 -15.23
CA ASN A 3 -2.93 -26.84 -16.18
C ASN A 3 -1.77 -25.89 -15.88
N ILE A 4 -0.58 -26.43 -15.56
CA ILE A 4 0.62 -25.65 -15.25
C ILE A 4 1.01 -24.67 -16.37
N GLU A 5 0.77 -25.01 -17.64
CA GLU A 5 1.02 -24.10 -18.76
C GLU A 5 0.06 -22.92 -18.76
N ALA A 6 -1.21 -23.16 -18.45
CA ALA A 6 -2.20 -22.10 -18.32
C ALA A 6 -1.88 -21.17 -17.14
N LEU A 7 -1.43 -21.72 -16.02
CA LEU A 7 -0.96 -20.94 -14.87
C LEU A 7 0.27 -20.09 -15.21
N LYS A 8 1.28 -20.66 -15.90
CA LYS A 8 2.46 -19.91 -16.36
C LYS A 8 2.08 -18.75 -17.29
N LYS A 9 1.08 -18.94 -18.17
CA LYS A 9 0.53 -17.87 -19.00
C LYS A 9 -0.20 -16.81 -18.19
N SER A 10 -1.03 -17.20 -17.22
CA SER A 10 -1.73 -16.27 -16.31
C SER A 10 -0.72 -15.43 -15.51
N ARG A 11 0.29 -16.10 -14.94
CA ARG A 11 1.37 -15.48 -14.16
C ARG A 11 2.07 -14.37 -14.93
N LYS A 12 2.33 -14.54 -16.23
CA LYS A 12 2.96 -13.49 -17.05
C LYS A 12 2.13 -12.21 -17.06
N ASN A 13 0.82 -12.34 -17.23
CA ASN A 13 -0.10 -11.20 -17.24
C ASN A 13 -0.24 -10.57 -15.86
N GLU A 14 -0.29 -11.39 -14.81
CA GLU A 14 -0.39 -10.94 -13.43
C GLU A 14 0.90 -10.25 -12.95
N ARG A 15 2.08 -10.73 -13.34
CA ARG A 15 3.35 -10.04 -13.12
C ARG A 15 3.38 -8.68 -13.79
N ALA A 16 2.90 -8.56 -15.03
CA ALA A 16 2.80 -7.26 -15.69
C ALA A 16 1.83 -6.32 -14.97
N ALA A 17 0.69 -6.82 -14.50
CA ALA A 17 -0.27 -6.03 -13.71
C ALA A 17 0.30 -5.61 -12.35
N PHE A 18 1.01 -6.52 -11.67
CA PHE A 18 1.74 -6.24 -10.44
C PHE A 18 2.75 -5.13 -10.65
N THR A 19 3.61 -5.24 -11.68
CA THR A 19 4.64 -4.24 -11.96
C THR A 19 4.03 -2.88 -12.27
N LYS A 20 2.95 -2.83 -13.05
CA LYS A 20 2.26 -1.57 -13.35
C LYS A 20 1.70 -0.93 -12.08
N ALA A 21 1.01 -1.69 -11.24
CA ALA A 21 0.44 -1.19 -9.99
C ALA A 21 1.54 -0.81 -8.99
N SER A 22 2.63 -1.58 -8.91
CA SER A 22 3.77 -1.28 -8.04
C SER A 22 4.42 0.04 -8.43
N ASN A 23 4.64 0.26 -9.73
CA ASN A 23 5.26 1.47 -10.22
C ASN A 23 4.36 2.68 -9.95
N ARG A 24 3.04 2.54 -10.12
CA ARG A 24 2.09 3.63 -9.82
C ARG A 24 2.17 4.06 -8.35
N VAL A 25 2.20 3.10 -7.42
CA VAL A 25 2.34 3.41 -5.99
C VAL A 25 3.71 4.01 -5.68
N GLU A 26 4.79 3.48 -6.27
CA GLU A 26 6.15 4.02 -6.11
C GLU A 26 6.28 5.46 -6.64
N GLU A 27 5.63 5.79 -7.76
CA GLU A 27 5.55 7.14 -8.31
C GLU A 27 4.85 8.10 -7.34
N LEU A 28 3.70 7.69 -6.78
CA LEU A 28 2.97 8.50 -5.81
C LEU A 28 3.79 8.75 -4.53
N ILE A 29 4.47 7.72 -4.03
CA ILE A 29 5.35 7.82 -2.85
C ILE A 29 6.52 8.79 -3.09
N ALA A 30 6.97 8.96 -4.34
CA ALA A 30 8.09 9.82 -4.68
C ALA A 30 7.71 11.30 -4.83
N LEU A 31 6.42 11.65 -4.80
CA LEU A 31 5.96 13.04 -4.85
C LEU A 31 6.25 13.75 -3.52
N GLU A 32 6.55 15.05 -3.60
CA GLU A 32 6.78 15.90 -2.42
C GLU A 32 5.48 16.11 -1.62
N ASP A 33 4.39 16.43 -2.33
CA ASP A 33 3.03 16.51 -1.78
C ASP A 33 2.21 15.32 -2.27
N VAL A 34 2.18 14.25 -1.48
CA VAL A 34 1.44 13.03 -1.78
C VAL A 34 -0.05 13.23 -1.52
N ASP A 35 -0.89 13.01 -2.54
CA ASP A 35 -2.34 12.86 -2.34
C ASP A 35 -2.62 11.53 -1.62
N ILE A 36 -3.02 11.60 -0.35
CA ILE A 36 -3.27 10.43 0.49
C ILE A 36 -4.47 9.62 -0.01
N CYS A 37 -5.52 10.26 -0.52
CA CYS A 37 -6.69 9.55 -1.02
C CYS A 37 -6.33 8.75 -2.27
N GLU A 38 -5.53 9.34 -3.16
CA GLU A 38 -5.04 8.66 -4.35
C GLU A 38 -4.07 7.51 -3.98
N LEU A 39 -3.14 7.76 -3.05
CA LEU A 39 -2.20 6.74 -2.57
C LEU A 39 -2.94 5.55 -1.92
N GLU A 40 -3.96 5.79 -1.12
CA GLU A 40 -4.79 4.73 -0.52
C GLU A 40 -5.55 3.92 -1.57
N ALA A 41 -6.15 4.60 -2.56
CA ALA A 41 -6.86 3.94 -3.64
C ALA A 41 -5.93 3.04 -4.48
N GLU A 42 -4.79 3.57 -4.92
CA GLU A 42 -3.81 2.81 -5.71
C GLU A 42 -3.14 1.69 -4.89
N LEU A 43 -2.92 1.89 -3.58
CA LEU A 43 -2.43 0.84 -2.70
C LEU A 43 -3.43 -0.33 -2.59
N ASN A 44 -4.73 -0.05 -2.58
CA ASN A 44 -5.76 -1.11 -2.59
C ASN A 44 -5.79 -1.85 -3.93
N VAL A 45 -5.65 -1.14 -5.06
CA VAL A 45 -5.51 -1.77 -6.38
C VAL A 45 -4.28 -2.67 -6.41
N PHE A 46 -3.14 -2.18 -5.90
CA PHE A 46 -1.89 -2.93 -5.82
C PHE A 46 -2.05 -4.21 -5.01
N LYS A 47 -2.64 -4.16 -3.81
CA LYS A 47 -2.92 -5.34 -2.98
C LYS A 47 -3.75 -6.38 -3.73
N GLY A 48 -4.79 -5.96 -4.42
CA GLY A 48 -5.58 -6.89 -5.25
C GLY A 48 -4.77 -7.56 -6.38
N LYS A 49 -3.69 -6.93 -6.86
CA LYS A 49 -2.76 -7.57 -7.81
C LYS A 49 -1.79 -8.52 -7.11
N VAL A 50 -1.32 -8.17 -5.91
CA VAL A 50 -0.49 -9.04 -5.06
C VAL A 50 -1.24 -10.34 -4.77
N ASP A 51 -2.45 -10.27 -4.23
CA ASP A 51 -3.25 -11.44 -3.84
C ASP A 51 -3.48 -12.39 -5.02
N ARG A 52 -3.77 -11.82 -6.20
CA ARG A 52 -3.99 -12.59 -7.40
C ARG A 52 -2.71 -13.29 -7.88
N LEU A 53 -1.58 -12.57 -7.91
CA LEU A 53 -0.30 -13.13 -8.34
C LEU A 53 0.19 -14.18 -7.34
N GLU A 54 0.00 -13.95 -6.05
CA GLU A 54 0.34 -14.87 -4.96
C GLU A 54 -0.43 -16.18 -5.10
N ASN A 55 -1.75 -16.12 -5.34
CA ASN A 55 -2.55 -17.32 -5.58
C ASN A 55 -2.02 -18.10 -6.80
N THR A 56 -1.67 -17.43 -7.90
CA THR A 56 -1.08 -18.11 -9.06
C THR A 56 0.29 -18.70 -8.75
N HIS A 57 1.13 -18.01 -7.98
CA HIS A 57 2.43 -18.51 -7.54
C HIS A 57 2.28 -19.76 -6.67
N SER A 58 1.40 -19.76 -5.67
CA SER A 58 1.12 -20.93 -4.82
C SER A 58 0.67 -22.14 -5.66
N ASN A 59 -0.30 -21.93 -6.57
CA ASN A 59 -0.77 -23.00 -7.45
C ASN A 59 0.34 -23.56 -8.37
N ILE A 60 1.32 -22.74 -8.77
CA ILE A 60 2.45 -23.22 -9.57
C ILE A 60 3.42 -24.02 -8.70
N LEU A 61 3.79 -23.50 -7.53
CA LEU A 61 4.70 -24.17 -6.61
C LEU A 61 4.19 -25.56 -6.18
N GLU A 62 2.88 -25.69 -5.93
CA GLU A 62 2.25 -26.97 -5.59
C GLU A 62 2.32 -28.02 -6.72
N LEU A 63 2.44 -27.58 -7.97
CA LEU A 63 2.46 -28.45 -9.16
C LEU A 63 3.87 -28.70 -9.69
N LEU A 64 4.89 -28.02 -9.16
CA LEU A 64 6.27 -28.18 -9.61
C LEU A 64 6.92 -29.42 -8.98
N PRO A 65 7.77 -30.14 -9.72
CA PRO A 65 8.63 -31.15 -9.13
C PRO A 65 9.72 -30.47 -8.27
N GLU A 66 10.21 -31.19 -7.26
CA GLU A 66 11.20 -30.69 -6.30
C GLU A 66 12.43 -30.04 -6.95
N LYS A 67 12.94 -30.63 -8.04
CA LYS A 67 14.08 -30.10 -8.81
C LYS A 67 13.89 -28.67 -9.36
N ASP A 68 12.64 -28.24 -9.58
CA ASP A 68 12.29 -26.95 -10.17
C ASP A 68 11.68 -26.00 -9.11
N TYR A 69 11.48 -26.48 -7.87
CA TYR A 69 10.81 -25.75 -6.81
C TYR A 69 11.65 -24.57 -6.31
N ASP A 70 12.91 -24.81 -5.93
CA ASP A 70 13.76 -23.78 -5.31
C ASP A 70 13.92 -22.55 -6.19
N ALA A 71 14.18 -22.76 -7.49
CA ALA A 71 14.34 -21.68 -8.46
C ALA A 71 13.04 -20.87 -8.68
N GLU A 72 11.87 -21.52 -8.63
CA GLU A 72 10.61 -20.79 -8.70
C GLU A 72 10.30 -20.07 -7.38
N PHE A 73 10.60 -20.71 -6.25
CA PHE A 73 10.36 -20.15 -4.92
C PHE A 73 11.14 -18.86 -4.71
N GLU A 74 12.42 -18.80 -5.09
CA GLU A 74 13.24 -17.59 -5.03
C GLU A 74 12.60 -16.43 -5.81
N ILE A 75 12.07 -16.71 -7.02
CA ILE A 75 11.36 -15.69 -7.80
C ILE A 75 10.10 -15.22 -7.07
N VAL A 76 9.34 -16.14 -6.46
CA VAL A 76 8.13 -15.78 -5.70
C VAL A 76 8.47 -14.89 -4.50
N GLU A 77 9.56 -15.18 -3.78
CA GLU A 77 10.01 -14.37 -2.66
C GLU A 77 10.38 -12.95 -3.07
N ASP A 78 11.08 -12.75 -4.18
CA ASP A 78 11.38 -11.40 -4.70
C ASP A 78 10.13 -10.53 -4.88
N PHE A 79 9.03 -11.12 -5.36
CA PHE A 79 7.76 -10.42 -5.51
C PHE A 79 7.10 -10.10 -4.17
N ARG A 80 7.16 -11.03 -3.20
CA ARG A 80 6.64 -10.83 -1.85
C ARG A 80 7.41 -9.72 -1.12
N ASP A 81 8.73 -9.74 -1.20
CA ASP A 81 9.59 -8.70 -0.60
C ASP A 81 9.32 -7.33 -1.21
N LYS A 82 9.14 -7.26 -2.54
CA LYS A 82 8.71 -6.03 -3.21
C LYS A 82 7.34 -5.55 -2.71
N ALA A 83 6.37 -6.45 -2.57
CA ALA A 83 5.04 -6.09 -2.08
C ALA A 83 5.08 -5.55 -0.65
N ILE A 84 5.77 -6.24 0.27
CA ILE A 84 5.92 -5.85 1.67
C ILE A 84 6.59 -4.48 1.78
N ARG A 85 7.65 -4.24 1.01
CA ARG A 85 8.36 -2.96 1.03
C ARG A 85 7.46 -1.81 0.59
N ILE A 86 6.71 -1.97 -0.50
CA ILE A 86 5.81 -0.93 -1.02
C ILE A 86 4.68 -0.67 -0.03
N GLU A 87 4.06 -1.72 0.50
CA GLU A 87 2.99 -1.58 1.50
C GLU A 87 3.48 -0.86 2.75
N THR A 88 4.64 -1.26 3.26
CA THR A 88 5.24 -0.66 4.46
C THR A 88 5.52 0.84 4.25
N LYS A 89 6.11 1.22 3.11
CA LYS A 89 6.37 2.63 2.79
C LYS A 89 5.08 3.43 2.67
N SER A 90 4.09 2.91 1.94
CA SER A 90 2.80 3.57 1.73
C SER A 90 2.08 3.81 3.07
N ARG A 91 2.00 2.78 3.91
CA ARG A 91 1.34 2.87 5.22
C ARG A 91 2.02 3.87 6.15
N ARG A 92 3.36 3.99 6.10
CA ARG A 92 4.08 5.01 6.90
C ARG A 92 3.67 6.43 6.51
N ILE A 93 3.52 6.70 5.21
CA ILE A 93 3.12 8.02 4.71
C ILE A 93 1.68 8.32 5.12
N ILE A 94 0.76 7.39 4.86
CA ILE A 94 -0.66 7.52 5.22
C ILE A 94 -0.83 7.79 6.73
N ASN A 95 -0.22 6.95 7.57
CA ASN A 95 -0.34 7.09 9.03
C ASN A 95 0.37 8.37 9.54
N GLY A 96 1.49 8.77 8.93
CA GLY A 96 2.20 9.99 9.28
C GLY A 96 1.34 11.24 9.10
N GLN A 97 0.66 11.35 7.95
CA GLN A 97 -0.23 12.48 7.67
C GLN A 97 -1.51 12.48 8.49
N GLN A 98 -2.09 11.30 8.77
CA GLN A 98 -3.25 11.20 9.67
C GLN A 98 -2.91 11.69 11.08
N ASN A 99 -1.72 11.36 11.59
CA ASN A 99 -1.26 11.83 12.90
C ASN A 99 -1.01 13.36 12.91
N LEU A 100 -0.41 13.91 11.86
CA LEU A 100 -0.21 15.36 11.70
C LEU A 100 -1.55 16.11 11.67
N SER A 101 -2.51 15.60 10.91
CA SER A 101 -3.85 16.19 10.80
C SER A 101 -4.57 16.24 12.16
N ASN A 102 -4.47 15.15 12.94
CA ASN A 102 -5.06 15.08 14.27
C ASN A 102 -4.45 16.09 15.26
N VAL A 103 -3.13 16.30 15.20
CA VAL A 103 -2.42 17.28 16.06
C VAL A 103 -2.81 18.71 15.71
N LEU A 104 -2.89 19.03 14.42
CA LEU A 104 -3.27 20.37 13.95
C LEU A 104 -4.72 20.72 14.32
N ASN A 105 -5.65 19.79 14.13
CA ASN A 105 -7.05 20.00 14.50
C ASN A 105 -7.21 20.21 16.01
N SER A 106 -6.54 19.41 16.84
CA SER A 106 -6.53 19.59 18.30
C SER A 106 -5.95 20.95 18.72
N THR A 107 -4.88 21.40 18.08
CA THR A 107 -4.25 22.70 18.38
C THR A 107 -5.17 23.89 18.02
N ASN A 108 -5.90 23.77 16.91
CA ASN A 108 -6.87 24.77 16.49
C ASN A 108 -8.07 24.83 17.45
N ASP A 109 -8.59 23.68 17.88
CA ASP A 109 -9.69 23.62 18.86
C ASP A 109 -9.31 24.28 20.19
N VAL A 110 -8.09 24.02 20.68
CA VAL A 110 -7.57 24.67 21.89
C VAL A 110 -7.44 26.19 21.70
N SER A 111 -6.95 26.64 20.54
CA SER A 111 -6.82 28.07 20.24
C SER A 111 -8.17 28.78 20.15
N VAL A 112 -9.17 28.14 19.53
CA VAL A 112 -10.55 28.64 19.46
C VAL A 112 -11.17 28.73 20.86
N ALA A 113 -10.97 27.71 21.69
CA ALA A 113 -11.46 27.70 23.07
C ALA A 113 -10.83 28.84 23.90
N MET A 114 -9.53 29.08 23.78
CA MET A 114 -8.85 30.18 24.50
C MET A 114 -9.36 31.57 24.08
N ASN A 115 -9.59 31.79 22.78
CA ASN A 115 -10.11 33.06 22.27
C ASN A 115 -11.55 33.32 22.73
N SER A 116 -12.38 32.27 22.81
CA SER A 116 -13.74 32.37 23.35
C SER A 116 -13.74 32.76 24.84
N VAL A 117 -12.92 32.11 25.67
CA VAL A 117 -12.78 32.45 27.10
C VAL A 117 -12.28 33.90 27.28
N ARG A 118 -11.31 34.33 26.48
CA ARG A 118 -10.77 35.70 26.54
C ARG A 118 -11.84 36.76 26.23
N ASN A 119 -12.72 36.53 25.25
CA ASN A 119 -13.80 37.46 24.94
C ASN A 119 -14.86 37.51 26.05
N VAL A 120 -15.26 36.36 26.61
CA VAL A 120 -16.22 36.29 27.74
C VAL A 120 -15.70 37.00 29.00
N VAL A 121 -14.39 36.98 29.23
CA VAL A 121 -13.76 37.68 30.37
C VAL A 121 -13.72 39.20 30.17
N ASN A 122 -13.59 39.67 28.93
CA ASN A 122 -13.57 41.10 28.62
C ASN A 122 -14.97 41.74 28.55
N ASP A 123 -16.02 40.99 28.20
CA ASP A 123 -17.41 41.47 28.16
C ASP A 123 -18.05 41.65 29.56
N LYS A 124 -17.38 41.19 30.63
CA LYS A 124 -17.84 41.33 32.03
C LYS A 124 -17.23 42.53 32.78
N LYS A 125 -16.65 43.49 32.07
CA LYS A 125 -16.00 44.67 32.65
C LYS A 125 -16.70 45.95 32.19
#